data_AF-A0A2H5ZS43-F1
#
_entry.id   AF-A0A2H5ZS43-F1
#
_cell.length_a   1.000
_cell.length_b   1.000
_cell.length_c   1.000
_cell.angle_alpha   90.00
_cell.angle_beta   90.00
_cell.angle_gamma   90.00
#
_symmetry.space_group_name_H-M   'P 1'
#
loop_
_entity.id
_entity.type
_entity.pdbx_description
1 polymer ?
#
loop_
_entity_poly.entity_id
_entity_poly.type
_entity_poly.pdbx_seq_one_letter_code
_entity_poly.pdbx_strand_id
1 'polypeptide(L)'
;METGAQQPLESFSPAQKIVAIGGWWLWWIALGGFFLKPPHPLVRRHSLWALGWGIGLSVVFGFFPLLFLLIAGATGNRTFAGIATLGGLGWNFLGVLVWFAAAAVNTYAFLQGKGPWLRD
;
A
#
# COMPACT_ATOMS: atom_id res chain seq x y z
N MET A 1 25.10 -28.56 5.77
CA MET A 1 24.39 -27.60 6.63
C MET A 1 24.76 -26.23 6.13
N GLU A 2 23.91 -25.65 5.29
CA GLU A 2 24.10 -24.28 4.79
C GLU A 2 23.94 -23.34 5.99
N THR A 3 25.05 -22.77 6.44
CA THR A 3 25.08 -21.61 7.30
C THR A 3 24.38 -20.49 6.56
N GLY A 4 23.08 -20.35 6.78
CA GLY A 4 22.33 -19.16 6.43
C GLY A 4 22.93 -18.00 7.22
N ALA A 5 23.95 -17.38 6.65
CA ALA A 5 24.48 -16.13 7.13
C ALA A 5 23.31 -15.16 7.18
N GLN A 6 22.84 -14.85 8.39
CA GLN A 6 21.99 -13.70 8.63
C GLN A 6 22.78 -12.53 8.07
N GLN A 7 22.39 -12.04 6.88
CA GLN A 7 22.88 -10.77 6.39
C GLN A 7 22.67 -9.79 7.55
N PRO A 8 23.73 -9.09 8.00
CA PRO A 8 23.58 -8.12 9.07
C PRO A 8 22.51 -7.14 8.60
N LEU A 9 21.42 -7.04 9.36
CA LEU A 9 20.45 -5.97 9.20
C LEU A 9 21.27 -4.67 9.21
N GLU A 10 21.55 -4.10 8.04
CA GLU A 10 22.06 -2.73 7.95
C GLU A 10 21.12 -1.91 8.83
N SER A 11 21.68 -1.28 9.86
CA SER A 11 20.89 -0.70 10.94
C SER A 11 20.17 0.54 10.40
N PHE A 12 18.96 0.32 9.87
CA PHE A 12 18.13 1.41 9.39
C PHE A 12 17.97 2.46 10.49
N SER A 13 18.21 3.71 10.14
CA SER A 13 17.93 4.83 11.03
C SER A 13 16.43 4.86 11.40
N PRO A 14 16.05 5.49 12.53
CA PRO A 14 14.64 5.62 12.91
C PRO A 14 13.77 6.23 11.80
N ALA A 15 14.28 7.23 11.07
CA ALA A 15 13.59 7.85 9.95
C ALA A 15 13.33 6.86 8.80
N GLN A 16 14.31 6.02 8.49
CA GLN A 16 14.17 4.99 7.45
C GLN A 16 13.17 3.90 7.86
N LYS A 17 13.10 3.52 9.15
CA LYS A 17 12.09 2.59 9.66
C LYS A 17 10.67 3.18 9.57
N ILE A 18 10.52 4.46 9.90
CA ILE A 18 9.23 5.17 9.79
C ILE A 18 8.77 5.22 8.34
N VAL A 19 9.66 5.57 7.40
CA VAL A 19 9.30 5.58 5.98
C VAL A 19 8.99 4.16 5.49
N ALA A 20 9.75 3.17 5.93
CA ALA A 20 9.56 1.79 5.49
C ALA A 20 8.21 1.23 5.93
N ILE A 21 7.88 1.33 7.21
CA ILE A 21 6.60 0.82 7.74
C ILE A 21 5.47 1.78 7.38
N GLY A 22 5.63 3.05 7.73
CA GLY A 22 4.60 4.09 7.60
C GLY A 22 4.19 4.34 6.15
N GLY A 23 5.08 4.12 5.18
CA GLY A 23 4.75 4.25 3.76
C GLY A 23 3.62 3.32 3.30
N TRP A 24 3.50 2.11 3.86
CA TRP A 24 2.41 1.19 3.50
C TRP A 24 1.09 1.51 4.17
N TRP A 25 1.14 2.14 5.34
CA TRP A 25 -0.05 2.63 6.02
C TRP A 25 -0.52 3.96 5.43
N LEU A 26 0.39 4.82 5.02
CA LEU A 26 0.07 6.10 4.43
C LEU A 26 1.05 6.31 3.29
N TRP A 27 0.59 6.10 2.05
CA TRP A 27 1.46 6.18 0.88
C TRP A 27 2.16 7.54 0.75
N TRP A 28 1.55 8.61 1.25
CA TRP A 28 2.17 9.94 1.32
C TRP A 28 3.44 9.97 2.19
N ILE A 29 3.52 9.14 3.25
CA ILE A 29 4.73 8.97 4.07
C ILE A 29 5.86 8.34 3.23
N ALA A 30 5.52 7.49 2.26
CA ALA A 30 6.50 6.92 1.34
C ALA A 30 7.19 7.99 0.47
N LEU A 31 6.55 9.15 0.22
CA LEU A 31 7.18 10.28 -0.46
C LEU A 31 8.40 10.80 0.33
N GLY A 32 8.35 10.73 1.66
CA GLY A 32 9.46 11.12 2.53
C GLY A 32 10.75 10.33 2.25
N GLY A 33 10.64 9.08 1.79
CA GLY A 33 11.79 8.24 1.43
C GLY A 33 12.67 8.78 0.30
N PHE A 34 12.14 9.65 -0.56
CA PHE A 34 12.90 10.29 -1.63
C PHE A 34 13.71 11.49 -1.15
N PHE A 35 13.38 12.05 0.02
CA PHE A 35 14.02 13.26 0.57
C PHE A 35 14.99 12.96 1.73
N LEU A 36 15.09 11.70 2.18
CA LEU A 36 16.05 11.28 3.21
C LEU A 36 17.48 11.27 2.64
N LYS A 37 18.44 11.90 3.36
CA LYS A 37 19.88 11.86 3.05
C LYS A 37 20.66 11.06 4.10
N PRO A 38 21.54 10.12 3.72
CA PRO A 38 21.61 9.45 2.42
C PRO A 38 20.45 8.45 2.24
N PRO A 39 19.84 8.36 1.04
CA PRO A 39 18.74 7.43 0.81
C PRO A 39 19.29 6.01 0.69
N HIS A 40 18.91 5.15 1.62
CA HIS A 40 19.22 3.72 1.53
C HIS A 40 18.49 3.14 0.30
N PRO A 41 19.16 2.43 -0.62
CA PRO A 41 18.55 1.95 -1.86
C PRO A 41 17.31 1.07 -1.61
N LEU A 42 17.38 0.20 -0.60
CA LEU A 42 16.25 -0.61 -0.11
C LEU A 42 15.04 0.24 0.31
N VAL A 43 15.25 1.33 1.07
CA VAL A 43 14.17 2.23 1.50
C VAL A 43 13.53 2.90 0.29
N ARG A 44 14.33 3.35 -0.68
CA ARG A 44 13.81 3.97 -1.91
C ARG A 44 12.99 2.99 -2.75
N ARG A 45 13.45 1.75 -2.92
CA ARG A 45 12.70 0.68 -3.61
C ARG A 45 11.39 0.41 -2.88
N HIS A 46 11.44 0.30 -1.56
CA HIS A 46 10.25 0.06 -0.74
C HIS A 46 9.23 1.20 -0.81
N SER A 47 9.70 2.46 -0.80
CA SER A 47 8.85 3.63 -0.99
C SER A 47 8.16 3.63 -2.36
N LEU A 48 8.85 3.23 -3.43
CA LEU A 48 8.24 3.10 -4.76
C LEU A 48 7.13 2.04 -4.79
N TRP A 49 7.34 0.90 -4.13
CA TRP A 49 6.32 -0.15 -4.00
C TRP A 49 5.10 0.34 -3.22
N ALA A 50 5.32 0.97 -2.07
CA ALA A 50 4.23 1.52 -1.26
C ALA A 50 3.42 2.59 -2.03
N LEU A 51 4.09 3.45 -2.80
CA LEU A 51 3.43 4.43 -3.67
C LEU A 51 2.63 3.77 -4.79
N GLY A 52 3.23 2.84 -5.52
CA GLY A 52 2.57 2.14 -6.62
C GLY A 52 1.33 1.39 -6.15
N TRP A 53 1.43 0.72 -4.99
CA TRP A 53 0.31 0.01 -4.39
C TRP A 53 -0.77 0.98 -3.88
N GLY A 54 -0.38 2.05 -3.20
CA GLY A 54 -1.30 3.09 -2.75
C GLY A 54 -2.11 3.72 -3.89
N ILE A 55 -1.44 4.07 -4.99
CA ILE A 55 -2.09 4.61 -6.20
C ILE A 55 -3.00 3.55 -6.84
N GLY A 56 -2.50 2.33 -7.04
CA GLY A 56 -3.27 1.25 -7.66
C GLY A 56 -4.55 0.93 -6.88
N LEU A 57 -4.46 0.81 -5.56
CA LEU A 57 -5.63 0.59 -4.69
C LEU A 57 -6.59 1.79 -4.73
N SER A 58 -6.08 3.03 -4.76
CA SER A 58 -6.93 4.22 -4.87
C SER A 58 -7.73 4.25 -6.18
N VAL A 59 -7.15 3.77 -7.28
CA VAL A 59 -7.85 3.66 -8.57
C VAL A 59 -8.89 2.54 -8.53
N VAL A 60 -8.47 1.33 -8.13
CA VAL A 60 -9.33 0.13 -8.12
C VAL A 60 -10.51 0.30 -7.17
N PHE A 61 -10.25 0.79 -5.97
CA PHE A 61 -11.24 0.85 -4.90
C PHE A 61 -11.83 2.23 -4.68
N GLY A 62 -11.22 3.32 -5.14
CA GLY A 62 -11.80 4.66 -5.03
C GLY A 62 -12.48 5.12 -6.33
N PHE A 63 -11.73 5.14 -7.43
CA PHE A 63 -12.19 5.73 -8.69
C PHE A 63 -13.29 4.92 -9.39
N PHE A 64 -13.12 3.61 -9.56
CA PHE A 64 -14.13 2.80 -10.27
C PHE A 64 -15.50 2.76 -9.57
N PRO A 65 -15.60 2.59 -8.25
CA PRO A 65 -16.90 2.66 -7.56
C PRO A 65 -17.57 4.02 -7.74
N LEU A 66 -16.80 5.11 -7.68
CA LEU A 66 -17.33 6.46 -7.89
C LEU A 66 -17.86 6.62 -9.32
N LEU A 67 -17.10 6.17 -10.32
CA LEU A 67 -17.53 6.19 -11.72
C LEU A 67 -18.80 5.36 -11.92
N PHE A 68 -18.87 4.17 -11.32
CA PHE A 68 -20.05 3.32 -11.40
C PHE A 68 -21.28 3.96 -10.76
N LEU A 69 -21.13 4.65 -9.62
CA LEU A 69 -22.19 5.42 -8.97
C LEU A 69 -22.68 6.58 -9.84
N LEU A 70 -21.77 7.29 -10.51
CA LEU A 70 -22.12 8.38 -11.43
C LEU A 70 -22.95 7.86 -12.61
N ILE A 71 -22.53 6.74 -13.21
CA ILE A 71 -23.29 6.09 -14.29
C ILE A 71 -24.66 5.65 -13.78
N ALA A 72 -24.72 5.02 -12.61
CA ALA A 72 -25.99 4.59 -12.01
C ALA A 72 -26.94 5.76 -11.73
N GLY A 73 -26.43 6.88 -11.21
CA GLY A 73 -27.20 8.10 -11.02
C GLY A 73 -27.76 8.67 -12.33
N ALA A 74 -26.96 8.64 -13.40
CA ALA A 74 -27.37 9.13 -14.72
C ALA A 74 -28.50 8.30 -15.36
N THR A 75 -28.67 7.03 -14.98
CA THR A 75 -29.77 6.20 -15.52
C THR A 75 -31.17 6.58 -15.03
N GLY A 76 -31.28 7.36 -13.94
CA GLY A 76 -32.57 7.74 -13.34
C GLY A 76 -33.31 6.59 -12.63
N ASN A 77 -32.75 5.37 -12.60
CA ASN A 77 -33.36 4.21 -11.96
C ASN A 77 -32.96 4.10 -10.48
N ARG A 78 -33.92 4.29 -9.57
CA ARG A 78 -33.69 4.22 -8.11
C ARG A 78 -33.21 2.87 -7.62
N THR A 79 -33.72 1.77 -8.18
CA THR A 79 -33.32 0.41 -7.81
C THR A 79 -31.87 0.17 -8.19
N PHE A 80 -31.48 0.58 -9.41
CA PHE A 80 -30.11 0.45 -9.88
C PHE A 80 -29.14 1.32 -9.06
N ALA A 81 -29.52 2.56 -8.74
CA ALA A 81 -28.73 3.43 -7.88
C ALA A 81 -28.52 2.85 -6.47
N GLY A 82 -29.56 2.20 -5.90
CA GLY A 82 -29.45 1.50 -4.61
C GLY A 82 -28.47 0.33 -4.64
N ILE A 83 -28.56 -0.52 -5.69
CA ILE A 83 -27.62 -1.64 -5.90
C ILE A 83 -26.20 -1.11 -6.08
N ALA A 84 -26.01 -0.05 -6.87
CA ALA A 84 -24.70 0.56 -7.09
C ALA A 84 -24.10 1.14 -5.80
N THR A 85 -24.92 1.73 -4.94
CA THR A 85 -24.48 2.24 -3.63
C THR A 85 -24.00 1.12 -2.72
N LEU A 86 -24.79 0.05 -2.58
CA LEU A 86 -24.40 -1.10 -1.76
C LEU A 86 -23.16 -1.81 -2.32
N GLY A 87 -23.11 -1.99 -3.65
CA GLY A 87 -21.97 -2.56 -4.34
C GLY A 87 -20.69 -1.72 -4.16
N GLY A 88 -20.80 -0.40 -4.28
CA GLY A 88 -19.69 0.53 -4.06
C GLY A 88 -19.18 0.52 -2.62
N LEU A 89 -20.08 0.47 -1.62
CA LEU A 89 -19.69 0.34 -0.20
C LEU A 89 -18.99 -0.98 0.08
N GLY A 90 -19.52 -2.10 -0.43
CA GLY A 90 -18.89 -3.41 -0.30
C GLY A 90 -17.50 -3.45 -0.96
N TRP A 91 -17.37 -2.83 -2.14
CA TRP A 91 -16.11 -2.71 -2.85
C TRP A 91 -15.08 -1.87 -2.09
N ASN A 92 -15.48 -0.71 -1.56
CA ASN A 92 -14.64 0.12 -0.69
C ASN A 92 -14.14 -0.66 0.52
N PHE A 93 -15.02 -1.44 1.17
CA PHE A 93 -14.65 -2.25 2.32
C PHE A 93 -13.60 -3.31 1.97
N LEU A 94 -13.77 -4.00 0.83
CA LEU A 94 -12.74 -4.93 0.31
C LEU A 94 -11.42 -4.20 0.05
N GLY A 95 -11.46 -2.98 -0.47
CA GLY A 95 -10.29 -2.15 -0.67
C GLY A 95 -9.53 -1.86 0.62
N VAL A 96 -10.25 -1.52 1.69
CA VAL A 96 -9.67 -1.31 3.03
C VAL A 96 -9.03 -2.59 3.55
N LEU A 97 -9.69 -3.74 3.41
CA LEU A 97 -9.13 -5.03 3.83
C LEU A 97 -7.86 -5.39 3.08
N VAL A 98 -7.85 -5.24 1.75
CA VAL A 98 -6.66 -5.51 0.91
C VAL A 98 -5.52 -4.57 1.27
N TRP A 99 -5.82 -3.29 1.48
CA TRP A 99 -4.82 -2.30 1.91
C TRP A 99 -4.23 -2.67 3.28
N PHE A 100 -5.07 -3.00 4.27
CA PHE A 100 -4.62 -3.39 5.60
C PHE A 100 -3.80 -4.67 5.59
N ALA A 101 -4.23 -5.68 4.81
CA ALA A 101 -3.49 -6.92 4.63
C ALA A 101 -2.11 -6.67 4.02
N ALA A 102 -2.05 -5.87 2.95
CA ALA A 102 -0.78 -5.49 2.32
C ALA A 102 0.14 -4.75 3.32
N ALA A 103 -0.39 -3.78 4.06
CA ALA A 103 0.39 -3.03 5.04
C ALA A 103 0.92 -3.90 6.18
N ALA A 104 0.09 -4.80 6.71
CA ALA A 104 0.47 -5.74 7.76
C ALA A 104 1.55 -6.73 7.27
N VAL A 105 1.38 -7.32 6.09
CA VAL A 105 2.37 -8.25 5.50
C VAL A 105 3.70 -7.54 5.27
N ASN A 106 3.68 -6.30 4.75
CA ASN A 106 4.91 -5.52 4.52
C ASN A 106 5.59 -5.11 5.83
N THR A 107 4.81 -4.74 6.85
CA THR A 107 5.33 -4.44 8.19
C THR A 107 6.01 -5.67 8.79
N TYR A 108 5.35 -6.84 8.74
CA TYR A 108 5.91 -8.09 9.24
C TYR A 108 7.18 -8.49 8.48
N ALA A 109 7.14 -8.41 7.14
CA ALA A 109 8.28 -8.68 6.26
C ALA A 109 9.48 -7.78 6.58
N PHE A 110 9.26 -6.49 6.82
CA PHE A 110 10.31 -5.56 7.23
C PHE A 110 10.91 -5.93 8.60
N LEU A 111 10.07 -6.20 9.60
CA LEU A 111 10.51 -6.56 10.96
C LEU A 111 11.29 -7.89 10.99
N GLN A 112 10.96 -8.83 10.12
CA GLN A 112 11.62 -10.13 10.00
C GLN A 112 12.85 -10.11 9.08
N GLY A 113 13.13 -8.99 8.41
CA GLY A 113 14.16 -8.92 7.36
C GLY A 113 13.86 -9.82 6.15
N LYS A 114 12.58 -10.16 5.92
CA LYS A 114 12.12 -11.12 4.90
C LYS A 114 11.12 -10.44 3.97
N GLY A 115 11.58 -9.84 2.88
CA GLY A 115 10.71 -9.22 1.88
C GLY A 115 11.33 -9.25 0.47
N PRO A 116 10.53 -9.39 -0.60
CA PRO A 116 11.05 -9.39 -1.97
C PRO A 116 11.72 -8.06 -2.39
N TRP A 117 11.43 -6.96 -1.68
CA TRP A 117 12.11 -5.67 -1.82
C TRP A 117 13.35 -5.51 -0.93
N LEU A 118 13.62 -6.46 -0.02
CA LEU A 118 14.82 -6.53 0.83
C LEU A 118 15.91 -7.44 0.26
N ARG A 119 15.62 -8.14 -0.85
CA ARG A 119 16.61 -8.96 -1.57
C ARG A 119 17.28 -8.06 -2.62
N ASP A 120 18.60 -8.09 -2.63
CA ASP A 120 19.46 -7.42 -3.63
C ASP A 120 19.12 -7.86 -5.05
#